data_AF-A0A9E3UBM2-F1
#
_entry.id   AF-A0A9E3UBM2-F1
#
_cell.length_a   1.000
_cell.length_b   1.000
_cell.length_c   1.000
_cell.angle_alpha   90.00
_cell.angle_beta   90.00
_cell.angle_gamma   90.00
#
_symmetry.space_group_name_H-M   'P 1'
#
loop_
_entity.id
_entity.type
_entity.pdbx_description
1 polymer ?
#
loop_
_entity_poly.entity_id
_entity_poly.type
_entity_poly.pdbx_seq_one_letter_code
_entity_poly.pdbx_strand_id
1 'polypeptide(L)'
;EKSPNPDVRQQRSGVKVEEVGPADRLGPAEFKLGESGCSGDSGGPAFAESGAVLGVLSRGGNGSGAKPGDFNACTDAENVFSSAAAHRDLILGAYERAGQAPWNEGDPDPRLAPPPPAEEDSGCAVAGRARREPFALAALALVACLARLRGRRSRPK
;
A
#
# COMPACT_ATOMS: atom_id res chain seq x y z
N GLU A 1 -17.06 -36.05 -8.79
CA GLU A 1 -16.44 -35.91 -7.45
C GLU A 1 -16.49 -34.43 -7.07
N LYS A 2 -16.74 -34.10 -5.81
CA LYS A 2 -16.69 -32.71 -5.34
C LYS A 2 -15.23 -32.35 -5.13
N SER A 3 -14.75 -31.27 -5.75
CA SER A 3 -13.39 -30.78 -5.52
C SER A 3 -13.19 -30.58 -4.02
N PRO A 4 -12.05 -30.98 -3.44
CA PRO A 4 -11.74 -30.70 -2.04
C PRO A 4 -11.53 -29.19 -1.78
N ASN A 5 -11.39 -28.39 -2.84
CA ASN A 5 -11.31 -26.94 -2.72
C ASN A 5 -12.71 -26.34 -2.49
N PRO A 6 -12.84 -25.41 -1.53
CA PRO A 6 -14.13 -24.77 -1.27
C PRO A 6 -14.54 -23.91 -2.47
N ASP A 7 -15.82 -23.98 -2.84
CA ASP A 7 -16.39 -23.18 -3.94
C ASP A 7 -16.49 -21.68 -3.59
N VAL A 8 -16.28 -21.33 -2.31
CA VAL A 8 -16.34 -19.96 -1.79
C VAL A 8 -15.09 -19.63 -0.99
N ARG A 9 -14.70 -18.34 -1.04
CA ARG A 9 -13.58 -17.82 -0.27
C ARG A 9 -13.80 -18.08 1.23
N GLN A 10 -12.80 -18.68 1.87
CA GLN A 10 -12.81 -18.91 3.30
C GLN A 10 -12.20 -17.72 4.04
N GLN A 11 -12.68 -17.45 5.25
CA GLN A 11 -12.10 -16.49 6.18
C GLN A 11 -11.92 -17.17 7.53
N ARG A 12 -10.84 -16.84 8.23
CA ARG A 12 -10.59 -17.32 9.59
C ARG A 12 -10.50 -16.13 10.53
N SER A 13 -11.02 -16.31 11.75
CA SER A 13 -11.01 -15.31 12.81
C SER A 13 -10.31 -15.88 14.05
N GLY A 14 -9.87 -14.99 14.95
CA GLY A 14 -9.21 -15.40 16.21
C GLY A 14 -7.79 -15.95 16.05
N VAL A 15 -7.18 -15.81 14.87
CA VAL A 15 -5.79 -16.20 14.63
C VAL A 15 -4.84 -15.22 15.32
N LYS A 16 -3.88 -15.74 16.09
CA LYS A 16 -2.94 -14.92 16.85
C LYS A 16 -1.66 -14.68 16.05
N VAL A 17 -1.12 -13.47 16.19
CA VAL A 17 0.28 -13.20 15.84
C VAL A 17 1.16 -13.93 16.84
N GLU A 18 1.95 -14.87 16.36
CA GLU A 18 2.84 -15.67 17.20
C GLU A 18 4.19 -14.99 17.40
N GLU A 19 4.67 -14.32 16.35
CA GLU A 19 6.01 -13.75 16.33
C GLU A 19 6.06 -12.56 15.37
N VAL A 20 6.83 -11.53 15.72
CA VAL A 20 7.07 -10.34 14.90
C VAL A 20 8.57 -10.25 14.67
N GLY A 21 8.96 -10.05 13.42
CA GLY A 21 10.36 -9.95 13.04
C GLY A 21 11.03 -8.65 13.52
N PRO A 22 12.37 -8.60 13.54
CA PRO A 22 13.28 -9.67 13.13
C PRO A 22 13.36 -10.80 14.16
N ALA A 23 13.31 -12.06 13.70
CA ALA A 23 13.39 -13.25 14.54
C ALA A 23 13.92 -14.46 13.74
N ASP A 24 13.99 -15.65 14.34
CA ASP A 24 14.43 -16.84 13.59
C ASP A 24 13.49 -17.07 12.39
N ARG A 25 14.07 -17.14 11.19
CA ARG A 25 13.34 -17.28 9.90
C ARG A 25 12.36 -16.14 9.55
N LEU A 26 12.41 -15.00 10.26
CA LEU A 26 11.63 -13.80 9.98
C LEU A 26 12.53 -12.58 9.75
N GLY A 27 12.34 -11.94 8.60
CA GLY A 27 12.94 -10.64 8.30
C GLY A 27 12.35 -9.51 9.17
N PRO A 28 13.00 -8.34 9.20
CA PRO A 28 12.57 -7.20 10.04
C PRO A 28 11.21 -6.59 9.63
N ALA A 29 10.69 -6.94 8.46
CA ALA A 29 9.43 -6.42 7.93
C ALA A 29 8.35 -7.53 7.84
N GLU A 30 8.45 -8.54 8.71
CA GLU A 30 7.63 -9.73 8.65
C GLU A 30 6.99 -10.07 10.01
N PHE A 31 5.90 -10.82 10.00
CA PHE A 31 5.33 -11.45 11.19
C PHE A 31 4.75 -12.81 10.85
N LYS A 32 4.59 -13.65 11.86
CA LYS A 32 4.16 -15.05 11.75
C LYS A 32 2.82 -15.30 12.41
N LEU A 33 1.99 -16.11 11.76
CA LEU A 33 0.76 -16.70 12.31
C LEU A 33 0.90 -18.23 12.32
N GLY A 34 0.31 -18.89 13.33
CA GLY A 34 0.43 -20.33 13.56
C GLY A 34 -0.43 -21.24 12.68
N GLU A 35 -1.34 -20.68 11.90
CA GLU A 35 -2.14 -21.42 10.93
C GLU A 35 -1.87 -20.91 9.52
N SER A 36 -1.88 -21.82 8.54
CA SER A 36 -1.42 -21.55 7.18
C SER A 36 -2.53 -21.08 6.22
N GLY A 37 -2.13 -20.23 5.29
CA GLY A 37 -2.82 -19.99 4.04
C GLY A 37 -2.40 -21.08 3.06
N CYS A 38 -3.22 -21.34 2.07
CA CYS A 38 -2.90 -22.31 1.04
C CYS A 38 -2.04 -21.71 -0.06
N SER A 39 -1.45 -22.58 -0.87
CA SER A 39 -0.94 -22.17 -2.18
C SER A 39 -2.05 -21.46 -2.96
N GLY A 40 -1.76 -20.25 -3.45
CA GLY A 40 -2.75 -19.39 -4.10
C GLY A 40 -3.31 -18.28 -3.20
N ASP A 41 -3.14 -18.35 -1.88
CA ASP A 41 -3.57 -17.28 -0.97
C ASP A 41 -2.53 -16.15 -0.83
N SER A 42 -1.36 -16.28 -1.46
CA SER A 42 -0.34 -15.23 -1.52
C SER A 42 -0.94 -13.91 -2.01
N GLY A 43 -0.66 -12.81 -1.29
CA GLY A 43 -1.30 -11.52 -1.54
C GLY A 43 -2.58 -11.28 -0.72
N GLY A 44 -3.10 -12.30 -0.04
CA GLY A 44 -4.25 -12.17 0.85
C GLY A 44 -3.94 -11.32 2.10
N PRO A 45 -4.84 -10.42 2.53
CA PRO A 45 -4.63 -9.60 3.72
C PRO A 45 -4.88 -10.38 5.02
N ALA A 46 -4.07 -10.09 6.04
CA ALA A 46 -4.42 -10.33 7.44
C ALA A 46 -5.08 -9.08 8.01
N PHE A 47 -6.23 -9.26 8.66
CA PHE A 47 -6.97 -8.17 9.29
C PHE A 47 -6.90 -8.25 10.82
N ALA A 48 -6.80 -7.10 11.47
CA ALA A 48 -7.15 -6.95 12.87
C ALA A 48 -8.66 -7.09 13.05
N GLU A 49 -9.11 -7.30 14.29
CA GLU A 49 -10.55 -7.37 14.62
C GLU A 49 -11.31 -6.08 14.25
N SER A 50 -10.63 -4.94 14.31
CA SER A 50 -11.12 -3.64 13.86
C SER A 50 -11.32 -3.51 12.34
N GLY A 51 -10.78 -4.44 11.56
CA GLY A 51 -10.74 -4.39 10.09
C GLY A 51 -9.48 -3.76 9.50
N ALA A 52 -8.52 -3.30 10.32
CA ALA A 52 -7.25 -2.77 9.83
C ALA A 52 -6.39 -3.86 9.17
N VAL A 53 -5.71 -3.53 8.07
CA VAL A 53 -4.78 -4.45 7.40
C VAL A 53 -3.47 -4.50 8.18
N LEU A 54 -3.15 -5.65 8.75
CA LEU A 54 -1.90 -5.89 9.49
C LEU A 54 -0.75 -6.25 8.54
N GLY A 55 -1.05 -6.95 7.46
CA GLY A 55 -0.07 -7.37 6.49
C GLY A 55 -0.64 -8.21 5.37
N VAL A 56 0.25 -8.69 4.50
CA VAL A 56 -0.09 -9.42 3.29
C VAL A 56 0.64 -10.76 3.30
N LEU A 57 -0.09 -11.86 3.05
CA LEU A 57 0.49 -13.20 3.05
C LEU A 57 1.57 -13.29 1.98
N SER A 58 2.80 -13.58 2.41
CA SER A 58 3.94 -13.76 1.52
C SER A 58 4.15 -15.24 1.22
N ARG A 59 4.26 -16.06 2.29
CA ARG A 59 4.53 -17.50 2.21
C ARG A 59 3.76 -18.27 3.27
N GLY A 60 3.19 -19.40 2.88
CA GLY A 60 2.53 -20.37 3.77
C GLY A 60 3.13 -21.77 3.60
N GLY A 61 2.76 -22.71 4.45
CA GLY A 61 3.27 -24.09 4.42
C GLY A 61 4.60 -24.29 5.14
N ASN A 62 5.15 -23.27 5.81
CA ASN A 62 6.46 -23.38 6.46
C ASN A 62 6.37 -24.28 7.70
N GLY A 63 7.45 -25.00 8.01
CA GLY A 63 7.51 -25.88 9.19
C GLY A 63 6.71 -27.19 9.12
N SER A 64 5.74 -27.32 8.20
CA SER A 64 4.86 -28.50 8.11
C SER A 64 5.54 -29.78 7.58
N GLY A 65 6.64 -29.64 6.84
CA GLY A 65 7.26 -30.76 6.10
C GLY A 65 6.39 -31.35 4.98
N ALA A 66 5.20 -30.79 4.75
CA ALA A 66 4.26 -31.22 3.71
C ALA A 66 4.72 -30.73 2.33
N LYS A 67 4.32 -31.44 1.26
CA LYS A 67 4.66 -31.00 -0.09
C LYS A 67 3.82 -29.77 -0.47
N PRO A 68 4.34 -28.88 -1.33
CA PRO A 68 3.54 -27.79 -1.89
C PRO A 68 2.26 -28.33 -2.52
N GLY A 69 1.10 -27.85 -2.05
CA GLY A 69 -0.22 -28.28 -2.52
C GLY A 69 -0.91 -29.35 -1.65
N ASP A 70 -0.21 -29.94 -0.66
CA ASP A 70 -0.85 -30.82 0.31
C ASP A 70 -1.73 -30.00 1.27
N PHE A 71 -2.88 -30.55 1.66
CA PHE A 71 -3.79 -29.91 2.63
C PHE A 71 -3.12 -29.60 3.98
N ASN A 72 -2.20 -30.46 4.43
CA ASN A 72 -1.47 -30.26 5.67
C ASN A 72 -0.54 -29.04 5.60
N ALA A 73 -0.10 -28.63 4.41
CA ALA A 73 0.61 -27.37 4.21
C ALA A 73 -0.29 -26.13 4.42
N CYS A 74 -1.61 -26.32 4.59
CA CYS A 74 -2.59 -25.25 4.83
C CYS A 74 -3.18 -25.23 6.25
N THR A 75 -2.99 -26.29 7.04
CA THR A 75 -3.67 -26.43 8.35
C THR A 75 -2.71 -26.51 9.51
N ASP A 76 -1.56 -27.15 9.33
CA ASP A 76 -0.54 -27.33 10.38
C ASP A 76 0.81 -26.74 9.94
N ALA A 77 0.79 -25.48 9.50
CA ALA A 77 1.99 -24.81 9.00
C ALA A 77 2.04 -23.33 9.39
N GLU A 78 3.26 -22.80 9.45
CA GLU A 78 3.52 -21.39 9.74
C GLU A 78 3.33 -20.55 8.48
N ASN A 79 2.61 -19.43 8.64
CA ASN A 79 2.52 -18.39 7.63
C ASN A 79 3.41 -17.20 7.98
N VAL A 80 4.05 -16.64 6.97
CA VAL A 80 4.73 -15.36 7.09
C VAL A 80 4.07 -14.31 6.22
N PHE A 81 3.78 -13.19 6.86
CA PHE A 81 3.17 -12.02 6.28
C PHE A 81 4.19 -10.89 6.17
N SER A 82 4.13 -10.13 5.08
CA SER A 82 4.77 -8.83 4.98
C SER A 82 4.00 -7.82 5.82
N SER A 83 4.67 -7.18 6.77
CA SER A 83 4.07 -6.22 7.70
C SER A 83 3.66 -4.93 7.00
N ALA A 84 2.38 -4.54 7.12
CA ALA A 84 1.91 -3.25 6.61
C ALA A 84 2.58 -2.08 7.36
N ALA A 85 2.76 -2.22 8.68
CA ALA A 85 3.43 -1.21 9.50
C ALA A 85 4.89 -0.97 9.07
N ALA A 86 5.63 -2.05 8.75
CA ALA A 86 7.01 -1.93 8.28
C ALA A 86 7.12 -1.32 6.87
N HIS A 87 6.04 -1.33 6.09
CA HIS A 87 5.97 -0.73 4.75
C HIS A 87 5.13 0.56 4.72
N ARG A 88 4.89 1.19 5.88
CA ARG A 88 4.03 2.37 6.03
C ARG A 88 4.34 3.47 5.03
N ASP A 89 5.60 3.85 4.89
CA ASP A 89 5.99 4.99 4.04
C ASP A 89 5.77 4.69 2.55
N LEU A 90 5.95 3.44 2.13
CA LEU A 90 5.62 3.01 0.78
C LEU A 90 4.11 3.11 0.53
N ILE A 91 3.30 2.62 1.48
CA ILE A 91 1.84 2.62 1.38
C ILE A 91 1.30 4.05 1.35
N LEU A 92 1.72 4.90 2.30
CA LEU A 92 1.27 6.29 2.38
C LEU A 92 1.78 7.13 1.21
N GLY A 93 3.01 6.89 0.75
CA GLY A 93 3.53 7.53 -0.46
C GLY A 93 2.77 7.12 -1.72
N ALA A 94 2.18 5.92 -1.77
CA ALA A 94 1.31 5.51 -2.86
C ALA A 94 -0.05 6.24 -2.83
N TYR A 95 -0.66 6.37 -1.65
CA TYR A 95 -1.88 7.17 -1.46
C TYR A 95 -1.68 8.63 -1.89
N GLU A 96 -0.58 9.25 -1.44
CA GLU A 96 -0.24 10.63 -1.82
C GLU A 96 -0.13 10.80 -3.34
N ARG A 97 0.60 9.91 -4.02
CA ARG A 97 0.76 9.94 -5.49
C ARG A 97 -0.54 9.68 -6.24
N ALA A 98 -1.43 8.87 -5.66
CA ALA A 98 -2.75 8.63 -6.20
C ALA A 98 -3.72 9.81 -5.96
N GLY A 99 -3.33 10.82 -5.16
CA GLY A 99 -4.22 11.91 -4.77
C GLY A 99 -5.38 11.44 -3.89
N GLN A 100 -5.19 10.34 -3.16
CA GLN A 100 -6.20 9.71 -2.33
C GLN A 100 -5.79 9.78 -0.86
N ALA A 101 -6.77 9.96 0.03
CA ALA A 101 -6.53 9.83 1.46
C ALA A 101 -6.63 8.34 1.88
N PRO A 102 -5.71 7.83 2.70
CA PRO A 102 -5.87 6.51 3.30
C PRO A 102 -7.05 6.52 4.27
N TRP A 103 -7.79 5.42 4.34
CA TRP A 103 -8.72 5.17 5.42
C TRP A 103 -7.95 4.60 6.61
N ASN A 104 -7.86 5.36 7.71
CA ASN A 104 -7.15 4.89 8.89
C ASN A 104 -8.08 4.14 9.82
N GLU A 105 -7.50 3.22 10.59
CA GLU A 105 -8.20 2.48 11.62
C GLU A 105 -8.85 3.43 12.63
N GLY A 106 -10.14 3.24 12.88
CA GLY A 106 -10.95 4.09 13.78
C GLY A 106 -11.68 5.24 13.09
N ASP A 107 -11.32 5.58 11.84
CA ASP A 107 -12.06 6.56 11.05
C ASP A 107 -13.41 5.94 10.57
N PRO A 108 -14.46 6.76 10.34
CA PRO A 108 -15.73 6.29 9.79
C PRO A 108 -15.55 5.54 8.46
N ASP A 109 -16.30 4.44 8.27
CA ASP A 109 -16.23 3.65 7.04
C ASP A 109 -16.63 4.51 5.82
N PRO A 110 -15.70 4.79 4.89
CA PRO A 110 -15.96 5.68 3.76
C PRO A 110 -16.98 5.11 2.78
N ARG A 111 -17.28 3.80 2.83
CA ARG A 111 -18.28 3.14 1.96
C ARG A 111 -19.71 3.37 2.42
N LEU A 112 -19.89 3.81 3.67
CA LEU A 112 -21.21 4.14 4.21
C LEU A 112 -21.59 5.60 3.93
N ALA A 113 -20.64 6.44 3.52
CA ALA A 113 -20.92 7.79 3.09
C ALA A 113 -21.69 7.77 1.75
N PRO A 114 -22.62 8.72 1.52
CA PRO A 114 -23.20 8.92 0.19
C PRO A 114 -22.07 9.16 -0.82
N PRO A 115 -22.14 8.57 -2.03
CA PRO A 115 -21.14 8.85 -3.04
C PRO A 115 -21.09 10.35 -3.31
N PRO A 116 -19.91 10.94 -3.50
CA PRO A 116 -19.83 12.32 -3.95
C PRO A 116 -20.60 12.46 -5.28
N PRO A 117 -21.10 13.66 -5.60
CA PRO A 117 -21.64 13.94 -6.93
C PRO A 117 -20.66 13.43 -7.98
N ALA A 118 -21.16 12.72 -9.01
CA ALA A 118 -20.31 12.16 -10.05
C ALA A 118 -19.49 13.27 -10.71
N GLU A 119 -18.20 13.35 -10.38
CA GLU A 119 -17.25 14.08 -11.20
C GLU A 119 -16.97 13.26 -12.46
N GLU A 120 -16.79 13.93 -13.61
CA GLU A 120 -16.57 13.24 -14.87
C GLU A 120 -15.40 12.27 -14.77
N ASP A 121 -15.69 11.03 -15.17
CA ASP A 121 -14.86 9.84 -15.00
C ASP A 121 -13.52 9.99 -15.74
N SER A 122 -12.51 10.49 -15.05
CA SER A 122 -11.11 10.35 -15.47
C SER A 122 -10.62 8.96 -15.05
N GLY A 123 -11.26 7.93 -15.61
CA GLY A 123 -11.08 6.54 -15.22
C GLY A 123 -9.60 6.13 -15.16
N CYS A 124 -9.24 5.25 -14.22
CA CYS A 124 -7.92 4.64 -13.95
C CYS A 124 -6.71 5.14 -14.78
N ALA A 125 -6.48 6.44 -14.79
CA ALA A 125 -5.31 7.04 -15.36
C ALA A 125 -4.30 7.09 -14.21
N VAL A 126 -3.28 6.23 -14.26
CA VAL A 126 -2.06 6.45 -13.48
C VAL A 126 -1.62 7.87 -13.80
N ALA A 127 -1.84 8.79 -12.87
CA ALA A 127 -1.66 10.23 -13.08
C ALA A 127 -0.17 10.54 -13.25
N GLY A 128 0.35 10.27 -14.44
CA GLY A 128 1.57 10.87 -14.93
C GLY A 128 1.30 12.33 -15.20
N ARG A 129 1.40 13.17 -14.15
CA ARG A 129 1.87 14.57 -14.16
C ARG A 129 1.33 15.31 -12.94
N ALA A 130 2.13 15.42 -11.89
CA ALA A 130 2.10 16.63 -11.08
C ALA A 130 2.62 17.78 -11.97
N ARG A 131 1.76 18.78 -12.14
CA ARG A 131 2.00 20.03 -12.85
C ARG A 131 3.33 20.63 -12.39
N ARG A 132 4.24 20.93 -13.32
CA ARG A 132 5.34 21.86 -13.06
C ARG A 132 4.70 23.23 -12.84
N GLU A 133 4.67 23.68 -11.59
CA GLU A 133 4.36 25.07 -11.21
C GLU A 133 5.24 26.05 -12.04
N PRO A 134 4.73 27.25 -12.36
CA PRO A 134 5.27 28.11 -13.40
C PRO A 134 6.50 28.89 -12.91
N PHE A 135 7.67 28.28 -12.97
CA PHE A 135 8.96 29.00 -12.89
C PHE A 135 9.14 30.04 -14.01
N ALA A 136 8.23 30.10 -14.99
CA ALA A 136 8.26 31.05 -16.10
C ALA A 136 8.03 32.52 -15.67
N LEU A 137 7.32 32.79 -14.56
CA LEU A 137 7.04 34.16 -14.14
C LEU A 137 8.23 34.84 -13.44
N ALA A 138 9.09 34.08 -12.75
CA ALA A 138 10.28 34.63 -12.09
C ALA A 138 11.38 35.04 -13.10
N ALA A 139 11.52 34.31 -14.21
CA ALA A 139 12.52 34.61 -15.23
C ALA A 139 12.23 35.92 -16.00
N LEU A 140 10.96 36.23 -16.27
CA LEU A 140 10.54 37.45 -16.95
C LEU A 140 10.76 38.71 -16.10
N ALA A 141 10.56 38.64 -14.78
CA ALA A 141 10.83 39.76 -13.87
C ALA A 141 12.32 40.09 -13.77
N LEU A 142 13.20 39.08 -13.83
CA LEU A 142 14.65 39.26 -13.75
C LEU A 142 15.22 39.91 -15.04
N VAL A 143 14.73 39.51 -16.21
CA VAL A 143 15.13 40.11 -17.50
C VAL A 143 14.68 41.57 -17.60
N ALA A 144 13.47 41.90 -17.14
CA ALA A 144 12.98 43.28 -17.11
C ALA A 144 13.80 44.17 -16.16
N CYS A 145 14.22 43.65 -14.99
CA CYS A 145 15.08 44.39 -14.06
C CYS A 145 16.48 44.63 -14.63
N LEU A 146 17.09 43.63 -15.28
CA LEU A 146 18.42 43.76 -15.87
C LEU A 146 18.44 44.71 -17.08
N ALA A 147 17.37 44.72 -17.88
CA ALA A 147 17.24 45.67 -19.00
C ALA A 147 17.10 47.13 -18.53
N ARG A 148 16.36 47.38 -17.44
CA ARG A 148 16.23 48.74 -16.86
C ARG A 148 17.52 49.25 -16.22
N LEU A 149 18.34 48.35 -15.64
CA LEU A 149 19.64 48.72 -15.07
C LEU A 149 20.70 49.05 -16.13
N ARG A 150 20.63 48.42 -17.31
CA ARG A 150 21.54 48.73 -18.43
C ARG A 150 21.23 50.07 -19.11
N GLY A 151 19.96 50.45 -19.24
CA GLY A 151 19.55 51.71 -19.89
C GLY A 151 19.93 53.00 -19.14
N ARG A 152 20.25 52.91 -17.84
CA ARG A 152 20.65 54.08 -17.03
C ARG A 152 22.13 54.45 -17.11
N ARG A 153 22.99 53.60 -17.70
CA ARG A 153 24.45 53.82 -17.74
C ARG A 153 24.97 54.51 -19.01
N SER A 154 24.12 54.81 -19.99
CA SER A 154 24.57 55.30 -21.31
C SER A 154 24.13 56.73 -21.67
N ARG A 155 24.04 57.65 -20.69
CA ARG A 155 23.96 59.09 -20.97
C ARG A 155 25.31 59.76 -20.68
N PRO A 156 26.17 60.01 -21.68
CA PRO A 156 27.28 60.95 -21.54
C PRO A 156 26.73 62.39 -21.47
N LYS A 157 27.43 63.24 -20.71
CA LYS A 157 27.17 64.68 -20.54
C LYS A 157 27.40 65.46 -21.82
#